data_AF-A0ABD0XTB1-F1
#
_entry.id   AF-A0ABD0XTB1-F1
#
_cell.length_a   1.000
_cell.length_b   1.000
_cell.length_c   1.000
_cell.angle_alpha   90.00
_cell.angle_beta   90.00
_cell.angle_gamma   90.00
#
_symmetry.space_group_name_H-M   'P 1'
#
loop_
_entity.id
_entity.type
_entity.pdbx_description
1 polymer ?
#
loop_
_entity_poly.entity_id
_entity_poly.type
_entity_poly.pdbx_seq_one_letter_code
_entity_poly.pdbx_strand_id
1 'polypeptide(L)'
;LKGQVTLKIGFWLFYNLNIVIITYIVSVVYCDYTASARALKFIEEYITNEVLPYYGNTHTTTTITSMQSTLFRQEARDIIRSAVHASENDLVVFAGHGCTGAVHKLIHNLAITPESLPVVFVGPSEHHSNLIPWRELGSKVSFHNLT
;
A
#
# COMPACT_ATOMS: atom_id res chain seq x y z
N LEU A 1 -22.52 20.96 21.24
CA LEU A 1 -21.82 22.18 20.76
C LEU A 1 -21.50 21.97 19.28
N LYS A 2 -22.25 22.61 18.38
CA LYS A 2 -22.06 22.49 16.92
C LYS A 2 -20.85 23.33 16.52
N GLY A 3 -19.73 22.71 16.19
CA GLY A 3 -18.59 23.39 15.56
C GLY A 3 -18.68 23.26 14.05
N GLN A 4 -18.92 24.37 13.34
CA GLN A 4 -18.71 24.42 11.89
C GLN A 4 -17.22 24.66 11.64
N VAL A 5 -16.53 23.71 11.00
CA VAL A 5 -15.18 23.93 10.48
C VAL A 5 -15.31 24.17 8.98
N THR A 6 -15.16 25.42 8.57
CA THR A 6 -15.16 25.81 7.16
C THR A 6 -13.72 25.72 6.63
N LEU A 7 -13.39 24.64 5.91
CA LEU A 7 -12.13 24.53 5.19
C LEU A 7 -12.19 25.41 3.93
N LYS A 8 -11.52 26.56 3.94
CA LYS A 8 -11.24 27.34 2.73
C LYS A 8 -9.96 26.79 2.08
N ILE A 9 -10.12 25.84 1.16
CA ILE A 9 -9.03 25.44 0.26
C ILE A 9 -9.06 26.41 -0.92
N GLY A 10 -8.07 27.31 -0.96
CA GLY A 10 -7.89 28.23 -2.09
C GLY A 10 -7.21 27.51 -3.26
N PHE A 11 -8.01 27.02 -4.21
CA PHE A 11 -7.53 26.64 -5.53
C PHE A 11 -8.10 27.63 -6.55
N TRP A 12 -7.21 28.37 -7.19
CA TRP A 12 -7.52 29.43 -8.14
C TRP A 12 -7.97 28.80 -9.47
N LEU A 13 -9.26 28.49 -9.63
CA LEU A 13 -10.01 28.43 -10.90
C LEU A 13 -11.43 27.89 -10.64
N PHE A 14 -12.42 28.78 -10.79
CA PHE A 14 -13.86 28.57 -10.98
C PHE A 14 -14.45 27.19 -10.62
N TYR A 15 -15.11 27.09 -9.45
CA TYR A 15 -16.48 26.57 -9.23
C TYR A 15 -16.74 26.59 -7.70
N ASN A 16 -17.63 27.47 -7.24
CA ASN A 16 -18.04 27.60 -5.82
C ASN A 16 -18.89 26.37 -5.40
N LEU A 17 -18.27 25.21 -5.18
CA LEU A 17 -18.92 24.14 -4.42
C LEU A 17 -18.75 24.42 -2.92
N ASN A 18 -19.79 24.97 -2.30
CA ASN A 18 -19.90 25.01 -0.85
C ASN A 18 -20.23 23.60 -0.34
N ILE A 19 -19.20 22.76 -0.15
CA ILE A 19 -19.36 21.48 0.53
C ILE A 19 -19.47 21.76 2.03
N VAL A 20 -20.69 21.76 2.55
CA VAL A 20 -20.95 21.81 3.99
C VAL A 20 -20.80 20.39 4.54
N ILE A 21 -19.63 20.07 5.10
CA ILE A 21 -19.44 18.82 5.85
C ILE A 21 -20.03 19.05 7.25
N ILE A 22 -21.24 18.53 7.49
CA ILE A 22 -21.81 18.48 8.84
C ILE A 22 -21.12 17.35 9.60
N THR A 23 -20.11 17.68 10.41
CA THR A 23 -19.47 16.70 11.29
C THR A 23 -20.26 16.61 12.59
N TYR A 24 -20.94 15.49 12.82
CA TYR A 24 -21.43 15.16 14.16
C TYR A 24 -20.22 14.75 15.01
N ILE A 25 -19.86 15.58 15.99
CA ILE A 25 -18.80 15.24 16.95
C ILE A 25 -19.40 14.25 17.95
N VAL A 26 -19.40 12.98 17.56
CA VAL A 26 -19.66 11.85 18.45
C VAL A 26 -18.30 11.29 18.88
N SER A 27 -18.13 11.02 20.16
CA SER A 27 -16.96 10.28 20.62
C SER A 27 -17.05 8.85 20.08
N VAL A 28 -16.10 8.46 19.24
CA VAL A 28 -16.05 7.14 18.59
C VAL A 28 -14.78 6.44 19.05
N VAL A 29 -14.92 5.21 19.54
CA VAL A 29 -13.79 4.29 19.76
C VAL A 29 -13.57 3.54 18.46
N TYR A 30 -12.36 3.66 17.89
CA TYR A 30 -12.02 3.01 16.63
C TYR A 30 -11.54 1.58 16.89
N CYS A 31 -12.33 0.59 16.46
CA CYS A 31 -12.07 -0.84 16.65
C CYS A 31 -11.85 -1.59 15.32
N ASP A 32 -11.55 -0.89 14.22
CA ASP A 32 -11.48 -1.46 12.86
C ASP A 32 -10.04 -1.53 12.30
N TYR A 33 -9.05 -1.66 13.20
CA TYR A 33 -7.63 -1.74 12.83
C TYR A 33 -7.28 -2.93 11.94
N THR A 34 -8.12 -3.97 11.91
CA THR A 34 -7.95 -5.13 11.03
C THR A 34 -8.26 -4.80 9.56
N ALA A 35 -9.16 -3.84 9.30
CA ALA A 35 -9.47 -3.42 7.93
C ALA A 35 -8.47 -2.36 7.43
N SER A 36 -8.16 -1.35 8.26
CA SER A 36 -7.16 -0.34 7.93
C SER A 36 -6.65 0.35 9.19
N ALA A 37 -5.37 0.72 9.21
CA ALA A 37 -4.82 1.53 10.28
C ALA A 37 -5.12 3.02 10.07
N ARG A 38 -5.19 3.78 11.16
CA ARG A 38 -5.24 5.25 11.10
C ARG A 38 -3.85 5.82 10.84
N ALA A 39 -3.80 6.98 10.20
CA ALA A 39 -2.59 7.77 10.05
C ALA A 39 -1.91 8.00 11.41
N LEU A 40 -0.59 7.84 11.45
CA LEU A 40 0.23 8.05 12.62
C LEU A 40 0.89 9.42 12.52
N LYS A 41 0.61 10.30 13.49
CA LYS A 41 1.06 11.70 13.47
C LYS A 41 2.56 11.85 13.17
N PHE A 42 3.41 11.03 13.79
CA PHE A 42 4.86 11.11 13.58
C PHE A 42 5.29 10.73 12.16
N ILE A 43 4.55 9.84 11.48
CA ILE A 43 4.79 9.49 10.08
C ILE A 43 4.39 10.66 9.19
N GLU A 44 3.22 11.25 9.42
CA GLU A 44 2.74 12.40 8.66
C GLU A 44 3.68 13.61 8.80
N GLU A 45 4.18 13.86 10.01
CA GLU A 45 5.15 14.92 10.28
C GLU A 45 6.48 14.66 9.58
N TYR A 46 6.98 13.41 9.58
CA TYR A 46 8.21 13.05 8.87
C TYR A 46 8.06 13.20 7.36
N ILE A 47 6.97 12.71 6.77
CA ILE A 47 6.69 12.90 5.34
C ILE A 47 6.65 14.40 5.00
N THR A 48 5.91 15.17 5.80
CA THR A 48 5.72 16.61 5.55
C THR A 48 7.01 17.40 5.64
N ASN A 49 7.82 17.16 6.69
CA ASN A 49 8.96 18.00 7.02
C ASN A 49 10.27 17.50 6.40
N GLU A 50 10.42 16.19 6.20
CA GLU A 50 11.70 15.58 5.78
C GLU A 50 11.63 15.03 4.35
N VAL A 51 10.49 14.49 3.90
CA VAL A 51 10.41 13.85 2.57
C VAL A 51 9.99 14.85 1.50
N LEU A 52 8.88 15.55 1.70
CA LEU A 52 8.28 16.42 0.67
C LEU A 52 9.18 17.58 0.23
N PRO A 53 9.96 18.26 1.10
CA PRO A 53 10.82 19.37 0.67
C PRO A 53 11.93 18.95 -0.31
N TYR A 54 12.36 17.68 -0.26
CA TYR A 54 13.42 17.14 -1.10
C TYR A 54 12.91 16.17 -2.17
N TYR A 55 11.59 16.09 -2.36
CA TYR A 55 10.99 15.20 -3.33
C TYR A 55 11.44 15.56 -4.76
N GLY A 56 11.94 14.57 -5.48
CA GLY A 56 12.37 14.66 -6.86
C GLY A 56 12.07 13.37 -7.60
N ASN A 57 11.82 13.46 -8.90
CA ASN A 57 11.55 12.29 -9.72
C ASN A 57 12.79 11.37 -9.76
N THR A 58 12.63 10.10 -9.41
CA THR A 58 13.73 9.12 -9.35
C THR A 58 14.17 8.57 -10.70
N HIS A 59 13.54 8.97 -11.81
CA HIS A 59 13.89 8.50 -13.15
C HIS A 59 15.21 9.07 -13.70
N THR A 60 15.76 10.13 -13.08
CA THR A 60 17.06 10.71 -13.43
C THR A 60 17.82 11.09 -12.17
N THR A 61 19.13 10.87 -12.10
CA THR A 61 19.95 11.25 -10.92
C THR A 61 20.65 12.61 -11.11
N THR A 62 20.05 13.48 -11.92
CA THR A 62 20.65 14.75 -12.34
C THR A 62 20.52 15.86 -11.30
N THR A 63 19.60 15.75 -10.34
CA THR A 63 19.40 16.74 -9.27
C THR A 63 19.64 16.12 -7.90
N ILE A 64 19.96 16.98 -6.93
CA ILE A 64 20.12 16.56 -5.54
C ILE A 64 18.80 15.95 -5.00
N THR A 65 17.65 16.53 -5.35
CA THR A 65 16.34 16.05 -4.92
C THR A 65 15.99 14.67 -5.49
N SER A 66 16.37 14.38 -6.73
CA SER A 66 16.13 13.06 -7.33
C SER A 66 17.04 11.98 -6.73
N MET A 67 18.29 12.33 -6.44
CA MET A 67 19.21 11.47 -5.71
C MET A 67 18.69 11.20 -4.30
N GLN A 68 18.25 12.24 -3.58
CA GLN A 68 17.69 12.10 -2.23
C GLN A 68 16.45 11.20 -2.21
N SER A 69 15.54 11.37 -3.17
CA SER A 69 14.35 10.51 -3.29
C SER A 69 14.71 9.05 -3.59
N THR A 70 15.81 8.81 -4.31
CA THR A 70 16.33 7.47 -4.56
C THR A 70 16.90 6.85 -3.28
N LEU A 71 17.64 7.63 -2.48
CA LEU A 71 18.16 7.18 -1.18
C LEU A 71 17.03 6.83 -0.21
N PHE A 72 15.99 7.65 -0.10
CA PHE A 72 14.82 7.34 0.73
C PHE A 72 14.18 5.99 0.35
N ARG A 73 14.06 5.69 -0.96
CA ARG A 73 13.53 4.40 -1.41
C ARG A 73 14.46 3.23 -1.06
N GLN A 74 15.77 3.44 -1.08
CA GLN A 74 16.73 2.41 -0.75
C GLN A 74 16.76 2.15 0.76
N GLU A 75 16.81 3.20 1.59
CA GLU A 75 16.72 3.08 3.05
C GLU A 75 15.42 2.40 3.49
N ALA A 76 14.28 2.78 2.91
CA ALA A 76 13.01 2.12 3.18
C ALA A 76 13.06 0.62 2.84
N ARG A 77 13.74 0.25 1.75
CA ARG A 77 13.93 -1.15 1.36
C ARG A 77 14.77 -1.91 2.40
N ASP A 78 15.85 -1.30 2.87
CA ASP A 78 16.76 -1.93 3.84
C ASP A 78 16.10 -2.07 5.22
N ILE A 79 15.31 -1.10 5.65
CA ILE A 79 14.49 -1.17 6.86
C ILE A 79 13.50 -2.34 6.77
N ILE A 80 12.75 -2.46 5.67
CA ILE A 80 11.79 -3.55 5.47
C ILE A 80 12.50 -4.90 5.48
N ARG A 81 13.62 -5.01 4.76
CA ARG A 81 14.44 -6.21 4.69
C ARG A 81 14.89 -6.66 6.08
N SER A 82 15.37 -5.73 6.90
CA SER A 82 15.75 -6.01 8.29
C SER A 82 14.55 -6.42 9.14
N ALA A 83 13.41 -5.75 9.00
CA ALA A 83 12.21 -6.00 9.82
C ALA A 83 11.61 -7.40 9.60
N VAL A 84 11.82 -7.99 8.42
CA VAL A 84 11.36 -9.34 8.08
C VAL A 84 12.47 -10.39 8.14
N HIS A 85 13.68 -10.01 8.61
CA HIS A 85 14.86 -10.88 8.65
C HIS A 85 15.23 -11.52 7.30
N ALA A 86 15.09 -10.77 6.21
CA ALA A 86 15.44 -11.25 4.87
C ALA A 86 16.96 -11.44 4.69
N SER A 87 17.35 -12.58 4.11
CA SER A 87 18.73 -12.99 3.83
C SER A 87 19.26 -12.40 2.52
N GLU A 88 20.56 -12.48 2.24
CA GLU A 88 21.18 -11.98 0.98
C GLU A 88 20.57 -12.56 -0.30
N ASN A 89 19.89 -13.71 -0.19
CA ASN A 89 19.20 -14.36 -1.29
C ASN A 89 17.76 -13.83 -1.50
N ASP A 90 17.26 -12.98 -0.61
CA ASP A 90 15.90 -12.45 -0.66
C ASP A 90 15.84 -11.05 -1.27
N LEU A 91 14.80 -10.79 -2.05
CA LEU A 91 14.57 -9.50 -2.72
C LEU A 91 13.34 -8.78 -2.15
N VAL A 92 13.48 -7.49 -1.84
CA VAL A 92 12.36 -6.63 -1.45
C VAL A 92 11.85 -5.83 -2.66
N VAL A 93 10.64 -6.18 -3.11
CA VAL A 93 9.96 -5.56 -4.26
C VAL A 93 8.79 -4.71 -3.78
N PHE A 94 8.79 -3.42 -4.13
CA PHE A 94 7.64 -2.55 -3.87
C PHE A 94 6.49 -2.89 -4.83
N ALA A 95 5.47 -3.56 -4.30
CA ALA A 95 4.36 -4.09 -5.10
C ALA A 95 3.24 -3.07 -5.41
N GLY A 96 3.34 -1.82 -4.98
CA GLY A 96 2.32 -0.80 -5.19
C GLY A 96 1.14 -0.99 -4.24
N HIS A 97 -0.03 -1.37 -4.76
CA HIS A 97 -1.31 -1.41 -4.03
C HIS A 97 -1.44 -2.60 -3.07
N GLY A 98 -0.62 -2.62 -2.01
CA GLY A 98 -0.71 -3.57 -0.90
C GLY A 98 -0.55 -5.05 -1.28
N CYS A 99 -1.09 -5.94 -0.45
CA CYS A 99 -0.95 -7.39 -0.59
C CYS A 99 -1.57 -7.92 -1.89
N THR A 100 -2.73 -7.38 -2.32
CA THR A 100 -3.36 -7.77 -3.59
C THR A 100 -2.41 -7.51 -4.77
N GLY A 101 -1.80 -6.33 -4.84
CA GLY A 101 -0.83 -6.01 -5.87
C GLY A 101 0.41 -6.92 -5.85
N ALA A 102 0.82 -7.39 -4.67
CA ALA A 102 1.92 -8.34 -4.52
C ALA A 102 1.57 -9.73 -5.08
N VAL A 103 0.38 -10.27 -4.75
CA VAL A 103 -0.08 -11.57 -5.26
C VAL A 103 -0.20 -11.54 -6.79
N HIS A 104 -0.81 -10.50 -7.36
CA HIS A 104 -0.90 -10.37 -8.82
C HIS A 104 0.48 -10.29 -9.48
N LYS A 105 1.42 -9.51 -8.90
CA LYS A 105 2.79 -9.44 -9.43
C LYS A 105 3.49 -10.80 -9.34
N LEU A 106 3.33 -11.54 -8.24
CA LEU A 106 3.91 -12.87 -8.11
C LEU A 106 3.41 -13.78 -9.22
N ILE A 107 2.08 -13.91 -9.37
CA ILE A 107 1.46 -14.76 -10.39
C ILE A 107 1.93 -14.38 -11.80
N HIS A 108 1.96 -13.08 -12.11
CA HIS A 108 2.42 -12.58 -13.40
C HIS A 108 3.89 -12.97 -13.69
N ASN A 109 4.76 -12.97 -12.67
CA ASN A 109 6.18 -13.31 -12.85
C ASN A 109 6.47 -14.82 -12.84
N LEU A 110 5.51 -15.67 -12.45
CA LEU A 110 5.64 -17.12 -12.57
C LEU A 110 5.50 -17.63 -14.02
N ALA A 111 5.14 -16.77 -14.97
CA ALA A 111 5.03 -17.09 -16.39
C ALA A 111 4.15 -18.33 -16.69
N ILE A 112 3.07 -18.48 -15.92
CA ILE A 112 2.14 -19.61 -16.05
C ILE A 112 1.41 -19.52 -17.39
N THR A 113 1.37 -20.63 -18.13
CA THR A 113 0.64 -20.72 -19.40
C THR A 113 -0.65 -21.55 -19.23
N PRO A 114 -1.64 -21.39 -20.12
CA PRO A 114 -2.86 -22.21 -20.10
C PRO A 114 -2.61 -23.72 -20.15
N GLU A 115 -1.49 -24.15 -20.77
CA GLU A 115 -1.08 -25.55 -20.88
C GLU A 115 -0.41 -26.09 -19.61
N SER A 116 -0.03 -25.20 -18.68
CA SER A 116 0.79 -25.50 -17.50
C SER A 116 0.20 -24.93 -16.21
N LEU A 117 -1.12 -24.96 -16.07
CA LEU A 117 -1.82 -24.44 -14.89
C LEU A 117 -1.46 -25.23 -13.62
N PRO A 118 -0.98 -24.56 -12.55
CA PRO A 118 -0.62 -25.23 -11.31
C PRO A 118 -1.86 -25.65 -10.51
N VAL A 119 -1.67 -26.63 -9.63
CA VAL A 119 -2.57 -26.86 -8.50
C VAL A 119 -2.10 -25.98 -7.35
N VAL A 120 -2.98 -25.11 -6.84
CA VAL A 120 -2.65 -24.14 -5.79
C VAL A 120 -3.20 -24.64 -4.47
N PHE A 121 -2.31 -24.88 -3.51
CA PHE A 121 -2.66 -25.31 -2.16
C PHE A 121 -2.77 -24.09 -1.26
N VAL A 122 -3.90 -23.98 -0.56
CA VAL A 122 -4.20 -22.82 0.31
C VAL A 122 -4.72 -23.28 1.66
N GLY A 123 -4.52 -22.45 2.69
CA GLY A 123 -5.06 -22.69 4.02
C GLY A 123 -6.59 -22.60 4.06
N PRO A 124 -7.23 -22.99 5.17
CA PRO A 124 -8.70 -23.03 5.27
C PRO A 124 -9.37 -21.65 5.36
N SER A 125 -8.61 -20.59 5.65
CA SER A 125 -9.16 -19.25 5.92
C SER A 125 -8.33 -18.16 5.25
N GLU A 126 -8.14 -18.30 3.93
CA GLU A 126 -7.48 -17.29 3.11
C GLU A 126 -8.39 -16.10 2.79
N HIS A 127 -7.81 -14.90 2.76
CA HIS A 127 -8.48 -13.71 2.27
C HIS A 127 -8.69 -13.79 0.75
N HIS A 128 -9.76 -13.18 0.24
CA HIS A 128 -10.13 -13.26 -1.19
C HIS A 128 -9.03 -12.73 -2.13
N SER A 129 -8.22 -11.75 -1.68
CA SER A 129 -7.07 -11.24 -2.45
C SER A 129 -6.00 -12.30 -2.75
N ASN A 130 -5.94 -13.37 -1.95
CA ASN A 130 -5.02 -14.49 -2.16
C ASN A 130 -5.69 -15.67 -2.89
N LEU A 131 -6.98 -15.60 -3.21
CA LEU A 131 -7.74 -16.69 -3.84
C LEU A 131 -8.21 -16.35 -5.26
N ILE A 132 -8.80 -15.16 -5.43
CA ILE A 132 -9.40 -14.74 -6.70
C ILE A 132 -8.39 -14.77 -7.86
N PRO A 133 -7.15 -14.26 -7.70
CA PRO A 133 -6.20 -14.23 -8.82
C PRO A 133 -5.89 -15.62 -9.41
N TRP A 134 -5.80 -16.65 -8.56
CA TRP A 134 -5.57 -18.04 -9.01
C TRP A 134 -6.78 -18.65 -9.71
N ARG A 135 -7.99 -18.32 -9.24
CA ARG A 135 -9.24 -18.79 -9.84
C ARG A 135 -9.49 -18.16 -11.20
N GLU A 136 -9.22 -16.86 -11.34
CA GLU A 136 -9.33 -16.14 -12.62
C GLU A 136 -8.34 -16.67 -13.66
N LEU A 137 -7.17 -17.15 -13.23
CA LEU A 137 -6.22 -17.86 -14.08
C LEU A 137 -6.72 -19.25 -14.54
N GLY A 138 -7.75 -19.80 -13.90
CA GLY A 138 -8.26 -21.15 -14.17
C GLY A 138 -7.52 -22.26 -13.41
N SER A 139 -6.66 -21.91 -12.45
CA SER A 139 -5.93 -22.89 -11.64
C SER A 139 -6.86 -23.61 -10.65
N LYS A 140 -6.61 -24.90 -10.41
CA LYS A 140 -7.33 -25.66 -9.40
C LYS A 140 -6.84 -25.27 -8.01
N VAL A 141 -7.70 -24.65 -7.21
CA VAL A 141 -7.41 -24.26 -5.81
C VAL A 141 -7.91 -25.34 -4.86
N SER A 142 -7.02 -25.91 -4.04
CA SER A 142 -7.33 -26.98 -3.08
C SER A 142 -7.07 -26.53 -1.64
N PHE A 143 -8.11 -26.45 -0.83
CA PHE A 143 -8.04 -26.08 0.58
C PHE A 143 -7.53 -27.24 1.42
N HIS A 144 -6.50 -27.01 2.23
CA HIS A 144 -5.92 -28.03 3.12
C HIS A 144 -5.86 -27.53 4.56
N ASN A 145 -6.27 -28.38 5.49
CA ASN A 145 -5.98 -28.20 6.90
C ASN A 145 -4.61 -28.82 7.17
N LEU A 146 -3.64 -28.00 7.59
CA LEU A 146 -2.33 -28.47 8.05
C LEU A 146 -2.36 -28.95 9.52
N THR A 147 -3.52 -29.42 9.99
CA THR A 147 -3.73 -29.98 11.33
C THR A 147 -4.05 -31.46 11.24
#